data_AF-A0A2V1CD24-F1
#
_entry.id   AF-A0A2V1CD24-F1
#
_cell.length_a   1.000
_cell.length_b   1.000
_cell.length_c   1.000
_cell.angle_alpha   90.00
_cell.angle_beta   90.00
_cell.angle_gamma   90.00
#
_symmetry.space_group_name_H-M   'P 1'
#
loop_
_entity.id
_entity.type
_entity.pdbx_description
1 polymer ?
#
loop_
_entity_poly.entity_id
_entity_poly.type
_entity_poly.pdbx_seq_one_letter_code
_entity_poly.pdbx_strand_id
1 'polypeptide(L)'
;MLEKGFEYSIIRNAGGRTSEALRSIICMDALIGLEAVVVVHHTDCGLTHLTNISIRASLLSKNPTLEPSVSNMEFGEIASFVLLSPFLL
;
A
#
# COMPACT_ATOMS: atom_id res chain seq x y z
N MET A 1 6.65 9.70 -29.97
CA MET A 1 5.46 9.26 -29.22
C MET A 1 5.39 7.75 -29.42
N LEU A 2 5.65 6.94 -28.40
CA LEU A 2 6.01 5.53 -28.56
C LEU A 2 4.90 4.72 -29.26
N GLU A 3 5.27 3.97 -30.30
CA GLU A 3 4.32 3.36 -31.24
C GLU A 3 3.62 2.09 -30.73
N LYS A 4 4.02 1.49 -29.59
CA LYS A 4 3.28 0.41 -28.90
C LYS A 4 3.69 0.34 -27.43
N GLY A 5 2.74 0.19 -26.49
CA GLY A 5 3.04 -0.63 -25.30
C GLY A 5 2.48 -0.32 -23.91
N PHE A 6 1.67 0.71 -23.66
CA PHE A 6 1.07 0.91 -22.33
C PHE A 6 -0.41 1.28 -22.40
N GLU A 7 -1.28 0.29 -22.62
CA GLU A 7 -2.72 0.50 -22.48
C GLU A 7 -3.12 0.72 -21.01
N TYR A 8 -2.35 0.16 -20.06
CA TYR A 8 -2.55 0.35 -18.62
C TYR A 8 -1.28 -0.02 -17.84
N SER A 9 -1.17 0.47 -16.60
CA SER A 9 -0.10 0.14 -15.66
C SER A 9 -0.66 -0.64 -14.47
N ILE A 10 0.06 -1.67 -14.03
CA ILE A 10 -0.30 -2.44 -12.83
C ILE A 10 0.72 -2.15 -11.73
N ILE A 11 0.25 -1.59 -10.62
CA ILE A 11 1.05 -1.35 -9.41
C ILE A 11 0.50 -2.24 -8.29
N ARG A 12 1.37 -3.00 -7.63
CA ARG A 12 1.01 -3.90 -6.51
C ARG A 12 1.94 -3.67 -5.33
N ASN A 13 1.36 -3.58 -4.13
CA ASN A 13 2.06 -3.53 -2.85
C ASN A 13 1.20 -4.23 -1.78
N ALA A 14 1.73 -4.35 -0.56
CA ALA A 14 1.01 -4.99 0.53
C ALA A 14 -0.30 -4.23 0.82
N GLY A 15 -1.44 -4.91 0.74
CA GLY A 15 -2.76 -4.31 0.97
C GLY A 15 -3.25 -3.32 -0.08
N GLY A 16 -2.57 -3.18 -1.23
CA GLY A 16 -3.01 -2.24 -2.28
C GLY A 16 -3.09 -0.79 -1.82
N ARG A 17 -2.12 -0.34 -1.01
CA ARG A 17 -2.05 1.01 -0.43
C ARG A 17 -1.67 2.03 -1.49
N THR A 18 -2.59 2.95 -1.78
CA THR A 18 -2.34 4.05 -2.72
C THR A 18 -1.19 4.95 -2.27
N SER A 19 -1.02 5.16 -0.96
CA SER A 19 0.08 5.98 -0.41
C SER A 19 1.46 5.47 -0.82
N GLU A 20 1.67 4.16 -0.81
CA GLU A 20 2.93 3.54 -1.25
C GLU A 20 3.04 3.48 -2.79
N ALA A 21 1.91 3.43 -3.50
CA ALA A 21 1.86 3.44 -4.96
C ALA A 21 2.03 4.84 -5.57
N LEU A 22 1.89 5.91 -4.78
CA LEU A 22 1.75 7.29 -5.26
C LEU A 22 2.89 7.74 -6.16
N ARG A 23 4.14 7.45 -5.79
CA ARG A 23 5.31 7.79 -6.62
C ARG A 23 5.19 7.17 -8.02
N SER A 24 4.78 5.91 -8.09
CA SER A 24 4.62 5.20 -9.36
C SER A 24 3.44 5.75 -10.17
N ILE A 25 2.32 6.09 -9.51
CA ILE A 25 1.16 6.72 -10.16
C ILE A 25 1.57 8.04 -10.81
N ILE A 26 2.29 8.91 -10.07
CA ILE A 26 2.77 10.21 -10.57
C ILE A 26 3.73 10.02 -11.75
N CYS A 27 4.65 9.04 -11.66
CA CYS A 27 5.54 8.75 -12.78
C CYS A 27 4.78 8.29 -14.03
N MET A 28 3.74 7.46 -13.87
CA MET A 28 2.94 7.00 -15.01
C MET A 28 2.11 8.13 -15.60
N ASP A 29 1.51 8.98 -14.77
CA ASP A 29 0.78 10.15 -15.23
C ASP A 29 1.67 11.08 -16.07
N ALA A 30 2.89 11.34 -15.61
CA ALA A 30 3.86 12.14 -16.37
C ALA A 30 4.32 11.51 -17.70
N LEU A 31 4.31 10.17 -17.80
CA LEU A 31 4.80 9.44 -18.98
C LEU A 31 3.72 9.20 -20.04
N ILE A 32 2.49 8.91 -19.62
CA ILE A 32 1.41 8.48 -20.52
C ILE A 32 0.10 9.28 -20.38
N GLY A 33 0.00 10.19 -19.40
CA GLY A 33 -1.22 10.98 -19.14
C GLY A 33 -2.36 10.09 -18.67
N LEU A 34 -2.38 9.71 -17.40
CA LEU A 34 -3.38 8.77 -16.89
C LEU A 34 -4.76 9.44 -16.82
N GLU A 35 -5.74 8.90 -17.56
CA GLU A 35 -7.14 9.38 -17.48
C GLU A 35 -7.88 8.82 -16.25
N ALA A 36 -7.45 7.67 -15.74
CA ALA A 36 -8.08 7.00 -14.61
C ALA A 36 -7.08 6.15 -13.82
N VAL A 37 -7.36 6.00 -12.53
CA VAL A 37 -6.68 5.06 -11.63
C VAL A 37 -7.73 4.19 -10.95
N VAL A 38 -7.57 2.86 -11.06
CA VAL A 38 -8.45 1.89 -10.39
C VAL A 38 -7.70 1.27 -9.22
N VAL A 39 -8.26 1.38 -8.01
CA VAL A 39 -7.72 0.74 -6.80
C VAL A 39 -8.53 -0.52 -6.52
N VAL A 40 -7.86 -1.68 -6.52
CA VAL A 40 -8.48 -2.98 -6.26
C VAL A 40 -7.89 -3.57 -4.99
N HIS A 41 -8.71 -3.65 -3.94
CA HIS A 41 -8.43 -4.47 -2.77
C HIS A 41 -9.09 -5.85 -2.94
N HIS A 42 -8.67 -6.81 -2.11
CA HIS A 42 -9.30 -8.12 -2.07
C HIS A 42 -9.75 -8.44 -0.64
N THR A 43 -10.80 -9.25 -0.54
CA THR A 43 -11.22 -9.85 0.73
C THR A 43 -10.15 -10.80 1.25
N ASP A 44 -10.15 -11.06 2.56
CA ASP A 44 -9.15 -11.91 3.20
C ASP A 44 -7.70 -11.41 2.95
N CYS A 45 -7.51 -10.10 3.09
CA CYS A 45 -6.19 -9.50 2.95
C CYS A 45 -5.31 -9.85 4.14
N GLY A 46 -4.05 -10.22 3.92
CA GLY A 46 -3.12 -10.48 5.04
C GLY A 46 -3.00 -9.31 6.01
N LEU A 47 -3.10 -8.06 5.52
CA LEU A 47 -3.04 -6.87 6.36
C LEU A 47 -4.32 -6.58 7.15
N THR A 48 -5.42 -7.32 6.95
CA THR A 48 -6.60 -7.26 7.85
C THR A 48 -6.46 -8.18 9.06
N HIS A 49 -5.48 -9.09 9.05
CA HIS A 49 -5.24 -10.08 10.12
C HIS A 49 -4.01 -9.75 10.96
N LEU A 50 -3.27 -8.70 10.61
CA LEU A 50 -2.00 -8.34 11.20
C LEU A 50 -2.00 -6.88 11.64
N THR A 51 -1.34 -6.63 12.78
CA THR A 51 -1.03 -5.28 13.25
C THR A 51 0.43 -4.92 12.98
N ASN A 52 0.72 -3.63 12.83
CA ASN A 52 2.07 -3.06 12.80
C ASN A 52 2.94 -3.60 13.95
N ILE A 53 2.35 -3.64 15.15
CA ILE A 53 2.99 -4.15 16.36
C ILE A 53 3.33 -5.65 16.21
N SER A 54 2.37 -6.46 15.75
CA SER A 54 2.56 -7.91 15.59
C SER A 54 3.61 -8.25 14.52
N ILE A 55 3.65 -7.50 13.42
CA ILE A 55 4.63 -7.68 12.35
C ILE A 55 6.02 -7.35 12.89
N ARG A 56 6.17 -6.21 13.56
CA ARG A 56 7.44 -5.79 14.17
C ARG A 56 7.95 -6.82 15.19
N ALA A 57 7.08 -7.29 16.09
CA ALA A 57 7.44 -8.30 17.08
C ALA A 57 7.88 -9.62 16.41
N SER A 58 7.16 -10.06 15.37
CA SER A 58 7.52 -11.25 14.60
C SER A 58 8.89 -11.12 13.92
N LEU A 59 9.17 -9.97 13.29
CA LEU A 59 10.45 -9.71 12.64
C LEU A 59 11.61 -9.70 13.64
N LEU A 60 11.46 -9.00 14.77
CA LEU A 60 12.50 -8.91 15.79
C LEU A 60 12.74 -10.25 16.50
N SER A 61 11.72 -11.07 16.68
CA SER A 61 11.88 -12.43 17.21
C SER A 61 12.73 -13.33 16.31
N LYS A 62 12.65 -13.12 14.99
CA LYS A 62 13.41 -13.87 13.97
C LYS A 62 14.81 -13.32 13.77
N ASN A 63 14.95 -12.00 13.80
CA ASN A 63 16.22 -11.32 13.62
C ASN A 63 16.27 -9.99 14.40
N PRO A 64 16.85 -9.98 15.61
CA PRO A 64 16.97 -8.77 16.43
C PRO A 64 17.78 -7.65 15.78
N THR A 65 18.66 -7.94 14.81
CA THR A 65 19.49 -6.93 14.14
C THR A 65 18.70 -5.99 13.24
N LEU A 66 17.42 -6.30 12.96
CA LEU A 66 16.52 -5.47 12.16
C LEU A 66 15.96 -4.24 12.91
N GLU A 67 16.15 -4.15 14.23
CA GLU A 67 15.59 -3.07 15.07
C GLU A 67 15.74 -1.66 14.48
N PRO A 68 16.92 -1.23 14.00
CA PRO A 68 17.08 0.13 13.49
C PRO A 68 16.22 0.45 12.26
N SER A 69 15.85 -0.58 11.48
CA SER A 69 15.08 -0.41 10.25
C SER A 69 13.58 -0.66 10.42
N VAL A 70 13.16 -1.43 11.43
CA VAL A 70 11.74 -1.84 11.61
C VAL A 70 11.00 -1.07 12.71
N SER A 71 11.72 -0.43 13.63
CA SER A 71 11.09 0.21 14.80
C SER A 71 10.17 1.37 14.42
N ASN A 72 10.53 2.14 13.40
CA ASN A 72 9.75 3.29 12.90
C ASN A 72 9.03 2.99 11.57
N MET A 73 9.00 1.73 11.14
CA MET A 73 8.31 1.34 9.91
C MET A 73 6.81 1.17 10.16
N GLU A 74 6.02 1.77 9.27
CA GLU A 74 4.59 1.52 9.12
C GLU A 74 4.37 0.44 8.06
N PHE A 75 3.72 -0.64 8.45
CA PHE A 75 3.42 -1.81 7.60
C PHE A 75 2.02 -1.75 6.98
N GLY A 76 1.26 -0.69 7.24
CA GLY A 76 -0.03 -0.44 6.61
C GLY A 76 -1.15 -1.36 7.07
N GLU A 77 -1.19 -1.71 8.36
CA GLU A 77 -2.28 -2.49 8.96
C GLU A 77 -3.66 -1.94 8.54
N ILE A 78 -4.59 -2.84 8.23
CA ILE A 78 -5.96 -2.50 7.88
C ILE A 78 -6.81 -2.81 9.11
N ALA A 79 -6.86 -1.86 10.04
CA ALA A 79 -7.71 -1.97 11.21
C ALA A 79 -9.18 -2.11 10.77
N SER A 80 -9.84 -3.17 11.21
CA SER A 80 -11.24 -3.43 10.91
C SER A 80 -12.12 -2.52 11.77
N PHE A 81 -12.14 -1.22 11.45
CA PHE A 81 -13.16 -0.26 11.88
C PHE A 81 -12.99 1.04 11.09
N VAL A 82 -13.57 1.11 9.90
CA VAL A 82 -14.02 2.40 9.38
C VAL A 82 -15.29 2.74 10.17
N LEU A 83 -15.13 3.36 11.34
CA LEU A 83 -16.15 4.30 11.78
C LEU A 83 -16.09 5.41 10.73
N LEU A 84 -17.03 5.38 9.79
CA LEU A 84 -17.40 6.57 9.04
C LEU A 84 -17.65 7.66 10.09
N SER A 85 -16.75 8.63 10.18
CA SER A 85 -17.06 9.89 10.86
C SER A 85 -18.34 10.43 10.20
N PRO A 86 -19.41 10.72 10.96
CA PRO A 86 -20.64 11.26 10.38
C PRO A 86 -20.51 12.75 9.98
N PHE A 87 -19.33 13.36 10.16
CA PHE A 87 -19.08 14.76 9.82
C PHE A 87 -18.18 14.89 8.59
N LEU A 88 -18.73 14.62 7.40
CA LEU A 88 -18.34 15.26 6.14
C LEU A 88 -19.38 14.92 5.04
N LEU A 89 -20.57 15.49 5.21
CA LEU A 89 -21.50 15.89 4.14
C LEU A 89 -21.97 17.31 4.46
#